data_AF-A0A9E3GSL0-F1
#
_entry.id   AF-A0A9E3GSL0-F1
#
_cell.length_a   1.000
_cell.length_b   1.000
_cell.length_c   1.000
_cell.angle_alpha   90.00
_cell.angle_beta   90.00
_cell.angle_gamma   90.00
#
_symmetry.space_group_name_H-M   'P 1'
#
loop_
_entity.id
_entity.type
_entity.pdbx_description
1 polymer ?
#
loop_
_entity_poly.entity_id
_entity_poly.type
_entity_poly.pdbx_seq_one_letter_code
_entity_poly.pdbx_strand_id
1 'polypeptide(L)'
;MEPVSVVTGRACPIDANDVDTDQIIPKQYLKRVERTGFGPFAFAEWRYLDDGSPNPDFAMNQPEHAGAPIMVAGRNFGCGS
;
A
#
# COMPACT_ATOMS: atom_id res chain seq x y z
N MET A 1 -20.66 -3.25 3.84
CA MET A 1 -19.70 -4.03 3.03
C MET A 1 -20.35 -4.27 1.69
N GLU A 2 -19.62 -4.02 0.61
CA GLU A 2 -20.06 -4.36 -0.74
C GLU A 2 -19.66 -5.81 -1.07
N PRO A 3 -20.55 -6.60 -1.68
CA PRO A 3 -20.21 -7.96 -2.09
C PRO A 3 -19.18 -7.95 -3.23
N VAL A 4 -18.14 -8.77 -3.11
CA VAL A 4 -17.15 -8.97 -4.18
C VAL A 4 -17.60 -10.14 -5.05
N SER A 5 -17.86 -9.88 -6.33
CA SER A 5 -18.21 -10.92 -7.31
C SER A 5 -17.02 -11.24 -8.22
N VAL A 6 -16.52 -10.24 -8.96
CA VAL A 6 -15.38 -10.36 -9.87
C VAL A 6 -14.52 -9.12 -9.75
N VAL A 7 -13.21 -9.31 -9.56
CA VAL A 7 -12.21 -8.24 -9.63
C VAL A 7 -11.29 -8.56 -10.80
N THR A 8 -11.18 -7.65 -11.76
CA THR A 8 -10.30 -7.79 -12.93
C THR A 8 -9.48 -6.52 -13.09
N GLY A 9 -8.19 -6.67 -13.40
CA GLY A 9 -7.32 -5.54 -13.68
C GLY A 9 -5.85 -5.94 -13.65
N ARG A 10 -4.99 -4.93 -13.85
CA ARG A 10 -3.54 -5.10 -13.71
C ARG A 10 -3.19 -5.39 -12.25
N ALA A 11 -2.15 -6.19 -12.05
CA ALA A 11 -1.57 -6.40 -10.73
C ALA A 11 -0.40 -5.43 -10.49
N CYS A 12 -0.22 -5.02 -9.24
CA CYS A 12 0.97 -4.35 -8.74
C CYS A 12 1.78 -5.35 -7.89
N PRO A 13 3.01 -5.71 -8.28
CA PRO A 13 3.86 -6.56 -7.47
C PRO A 13 4.44 -5.77 -6.29
N ILE A 14 4.49 -6.39 -5.12
CA ILE A 14 5.25 -5.95 -3.95
C ILE A 14 6.22 -7.09 -3.63
N ASP A 15 7.45 -6.96 -4.11
CA ASP A 15 8.47 -8.00 -4.01
C ASP A 15 9.14 -8.00 -2.63
N ALA A 16 8.34 -8.31 -1.60
CA ALA A 16 8.77 -8.40 -0.21
C ALA A 16 8.00 -9.50 0.51
N ASN A 17 8.71 -10.29 1.31
CA ASN A 17 8.12 -11.18 2.32
C ASN A 17 7.98 -10.43 3.64
N ASP A 18 7.16 -10.97 4.54
CA ASP A 18 7.02 -10.50 5.92
C ASP A 18 6.66 -9.01 6.01
N VAL A 19 5.82 -8.55 5.08
CA VAL A 19 5.34 -7.18 5.07
C VAL A 19 4.42 -6.96 6.26
N ASP A 20 4.82 -6.15 7.22
CA ASP A 20 4.09 -5.99 8.49
C ASP A 20 3.04 -4.86 8.49
N THR A 21 2.27 -4.77 9.57
CA THR A 21 1.19 -3.77 9.72
C THR A 21 1.72 -2.33 9.78
N ASP A 22 2.89 -2.08 10.35
CA ASP A 22 3.50 -0.75 10.40
C ASP A 22 4.04 -0.35 9.00
N GLN A 23 4.54 -1.30 8.21
CA GLN A 23 4.93 -1.08 6.81
C GLN A 23 3.73 -0.79 5.92
N ILE A 24 2.60 -1.49 6.12
CA ILE A 24 1.35 -1.19 5.39
C ILE A 24 0.82 0.18 5.77
N ILE A 25 0.77 0.50 7.07
CA ILE A 25 0.29 1.79 7.57
C ILE A 25 1.02 2.17 8.86
N PRO A 26 1.93 3.14 8.82
CA PRO A 26 2.68 3.53 10.01
C PRO A 26 1.77 4.07 11.12
N LYS A 27 2.00 3.62 12.36
CA LYS A 27 1.19 3.98 13.55
C LYS A 27 0.96 5.48 13.78
N GLN A 28 1.84 6.36 13.30
CA GLN A 28 1.66 7.81 13.42
C GLN A 28 0.38 8.29 12.73
N TYR A 29 -0.03 7.63 11.64
CA TYR A 29 -1.24 7.99 10.92
C TYR A 29 -2.51 7.50 11.62
N LEU A 30 -2.42 6.45 12.45
CA LEU A 30 -3.55 5.87 13.18
C LEU A 30 -4.12 6.75 14.29
N LYS A 31 -3.42 7.85 14.66
CA LYS A 31 -3.91 8.84 15.62
C LYS A 31 -4.90 9.84 15.02
N ARG A 32 -5.12 9.81 13.70
CA ARG A 32 -6.01 10.76 13.01
C ARG A 32 -7.47 10.44 13.30
N VAL A 33 -8.24 11.49 13.58
CA VAL A 33 -9.69 11.43 13.79
C VAL A 33 -10.48 11.78 12.51
N GLU A 34 -9.79 12.23 11.48
CA GLU A 34 -10.38 12.69 10.22
C GLU A 34 -10.86 11.52 9.35
N ARG A 35 -12.07 11.64 8.81
CA ARG A 35 -12.70 10.61 7.96
C ARG A 35 -12.34 10.78 6.47
N THR A 36 -11.10 11.17 6.18
CA THR A 36 -10.60 11.39 4.81
C THR A 36 -9.97 10.14 4.19
N GLY A 37 -9.87 9.06 4.96
CA GLY A 37 -9.29 7.79 4.53
C GLY A 37 -7.79 7.70 4.74
N PHE A 38 -7.28 6.47 4.66
CA PHE A 38 -5.86 6.14 4.91
C PHE A 38 -5.06 5.85 3.65
N GLY A 39 -5.71 5.80 2.48
CA GLY A 39 -5.08 5.41 1.21
C GLY A 39 -3.80 6.17 0.84
N PRO A 40 -3.70 7.49 1.08
CA PRO A 40 -2.46 8.24 0.85
C PRO A 40 -1.30 7.81 1.75
N PHE A 41 -1.55 7.19 2.90
CA PHE A 41 -0.50 6.80 3.86
C PHE A 41 -0.14 5.31 3.78
N ALA A 42 -0.80 4.56 2.89
CA ALA A 42 -0.45 3.17 2.64
C ALA A 42 0.99 3.10 2.12
N PHE A 43 1.81 2.28 2.78
CA PHE A 43 3.23 2.11 2.48
C PHE A 43 4.03 3.40 2.54
N ALA A 44 3.68 4.34 3.42
CA ALA A 44 4.26 5.69 3.40
C ALA A 44 5.80 5.71 3.39
N GLU A 45 6.45 4.83 4.17
CA GLU A 45 7.92 4.74 4.26
C GLU A 45 8.57 4.18 2.98
N TRP A 46 7.82 3.47 2.14
CA TRP A 46 8.32 2.98 0.84
C TRP A 46 7.90 3.88 -0.31
N ARG A 47 6.70 4.45 -0.19
CA ARG A 47 5.99 5.18 -1.24
C ARG A 47 6.46 6.62 -1.38
N TYR A 48 7.00 7.23 -0.32
CA TYR A 48 7.46 8.61 -0.36
C TYR A 48 8.93 8.72 0.02
N LEU A 49 9.64 9.65 -0.60
CA LEU A 49 10.97 10.08 -0.19
C LEU A 49 10.87 11.04 1.00
N ASP A 50 12.01 11.36 1.62
CA ASP A 50 12.07 12.26 2.79
C ASP A 50 11.49 13.66 2.52
N ASP A 51 11.54 14.12 1.27
CA ASP A 51 10.96 15.39 0.83
C ASP A 51 9.44 15.33 0.56
N GLY A 52 8.84 14.14 0.73
CA GLY A 52 7.42 13.87 0.51
C GLY A 52 7.06 13.58 -0.95
N SER A 53 8.02 13.60 -1.87
CA SER A 53 7.76 13.23 -3.27
C SER A 53 7.58 11.70 -3.43
N PRO A 54 6.83 11.23 -4.45
CA PRO A 54 6.68 9.80 -4.68
C PRO A 54 8.02 9.13 -5.00
N ASN A 55 8.35 8.06 -4.29
CA ASN A 55 9.53 7.25 -4.56
C ASN A 55 9.36 6.51 -5.91
N PRO A 56 10.17 6.80 -6.95
CA PRO A 56 10.03 6.16 -8.26
C PRO A 56 10.35 4.66 -8.26
N ASP A 57 11.13 4.18 -7.28
CA ASP A 57 11.52 2.77 -7.18
C ASP A 57 10.42 1.91 -6.56
N PHE A 58 9.42 2.52 -5.92
CA PHE A 58 8.30 1.78 -5.36
C PHE A 58 7.25 1.45 -6.43
N ALA A 59 6.91 0.17 -6.57
CA ALA A 59 6.04 -0.34 -7.63
C ALA A 59 4.70 0.41 -7.73
N MET A 60 4.07 0.80 -6.62
CA MET A 60 2.78 1.51 -6.67
C MET A 60 2.86 2.93 -7.27
N ASN A 61 4.05 3.51 -7.37
CA ASN A 61 4.26 4.82 -8.00
C ASN A 61 4.62 4.71 -9.48
N GLN A 62 4.93 3.50 -9.97
CA GLN A 62 5.26 3.29 -11.38
C GLN A 62 4.00 3.43 -12.26
N PRO A 63 4.08 4.15 -13.39
CA PRO A 63 2.92 4.39 -14.25
C PRO A 63 2.22 3.10 -14.75
N GLU A 64 2.97 2.02 -14.97
CA GLU A 64 2.40 0.72 -15.37
C GLU A 64 1.48 0.09 -14.31
N HIS A 65 1.59 0.48 -13.03
CA HIS A 65 0.80 -0.03 -11.92
C HIS A 65 -0.27 0.98 -11.44
N ALA A 66 -0.31 2.18 -12.01
CA ALA A 66 -1.28 3.21 -11.64
C ALA A 66 -2.73 2.70 -11.77
N GLY A 67 -3.48 2.70 -10.66
CA GLY A 67 -4.86 2.22 -10.61
C GLY A 67 -5.04 0.71 -10.65
N ALA A 68 -3.98 -0.08 -10.41
CA ALA A 68 -4.08 -1.53 -10.28
C ALA A 68 -5.00 -1.92 -9.10
N PRO A 69 -6.08 -2.70 -9.34
CA PRO A 69 -6.99 -3.12 -8.27
C PRO A 69 -6.49 -4.36 -7.51
N ILE A 70 -5.39 -4.98 -7.97
CA ILE A 70 -4.85 -6.22 -7.43
C ILE A 70 -3.40 -5.97 -7.01
N MET A 71 -3.03 -6.43 -5.83
CA MET A 71 -1.66 -6.43 -5.33
C MET A 71 -1.20 -7.88 -5.14
N VAL A 72 0.04 -8.17 -5.57
CA VAL A 72 0.66 -9.49 -5.40
C VAL A 72 1.88 -9.30 -4.51
N ALA A 73 1.86 -9.88 -3.31
CA ALA A 73 2.93 -9.75 -2.33
C ALA A 73 3.60 -11.11 -2.05
N GLY A 74 4.75 -11.06 -1.38
CA GLY A 74 5.44 -12.25 -0.90
C GLY A 74 4.71 -12.94 0.26
N ARG A 75 5.41 -13.89 0.88
CA ARG A 75 4.90 -14.69 2.01
C ARG A 75 4.67 -13.81 3.24
N ASN A 76 3.72 -14.22 4.08
CA ASN A 76 3.45 -13.61 5.39
C ASN A 76 3.10 -12.12 5.34
N PHE A 77 2.43 -11.69 4.27
CA PHE A 77 1.93 -10.32 4.13
C PHE A 77 0.87 -10.00 5.20
N GLY A 78 0.99 -8.84 5.83
CA GLY A 78 0.13 -8.40 6.93
C GLY A 78 0.53 -8.97 8.28
N CYS A 79 1.77 -9.43 8.45
CA CYS A 79 2.27 -9.90 9.75
C CYS A 79 2.48 -8.74 10.73
N GLY A 80 2.90 -9.05 11.96
CA GLY A 80 2.94 -8.07 13.04
C GLY A 80 1.84 -8.33 14.05
N SER A 81 1.64 -7.37 14.96
CA SER A 81 0.88 -7.54 16.21
C SER A 81 -0.51 -8.15 16.06
#